data_AF-A0A6P0IP61-F1
#
_entry.id   AF-A0A6P0IP61-F1
#
_cell.length_a   1.000
_cell.length_b   1.000
_cell.length_c   1.000
_cell.angle_alpha   90.00
_cell.angle_beta   90.00
_cell.angle_gamma   90.00
#
_symmetry.space_group_name_H-M   'P 1'
#
loop_
_entity.id
_entity.type
_entity.pdbx_description
1 polymer ?
#
loop_
_entity_poly.entity_id
_entity_poly.type
_entity_poly.pdbx_seq_one_letter_code
_entity_poly.pdbx_strand_id
1 'polypeptide(L)'
;MTNTATFPDLENHWARDCINQLRERKLVSGYPDGKFRPNFRITRAEFAVLMLNAFPSAPIQRGGIRFKDVPSNHWAKNVIQDAYKR
;
A
#
# COMPACT_ATOMS: atom_id res chain seq x y z
N MET A 1 0.74 16.03 23.42
CA MET A 1 1.29 14.67 23.28
C MET A 1 0.62 14.02 22.09
N THR A 2 1.28 13.94 20.94
CA THR A 2 0.73 13.18 19.80
C THR A 2 0.88 11.71 20.12
N ASN A 3 -0.23 11.02 20.42
CA ASN A 3 -0.24 9.56 20.53
C ASN A 3 0.08 8.99 19.14
N THR A 4 1.36 8.74 18.87
CA THR A 4 1.83 8.05 17.67
C THR A 4 1.33 6.61 17.78
N ALA A 5 0.08 6.39 17.37
CA ALA A 5 -0.53 5.06 17.39
C ALA A 5 0.35 4.11 16.56
N THR A 6 1.15 3.29 17.23
CA THR A 6 2.02 2.30 16.60
C THR A 6 1.20 1.06 16.27
N PHE A 7 1.64 0.31 15.26
CA PHE A 7 1.05 -1.00 15.00
C PHE A 7 1.45 -1.96 16.15
N PRO A 8 0.49 -2.66 16.77
CA PRO A 8 0.75 -3.49 17.95
C PRO A 8 1.64 -4.70 17.64
N ASP A 9 1.70 -5.13 16.38
CA ASP A 9 2.50 -6.26 15.92
C ASP A 9 3.93 -5.88 15.45
N LEU A 10 4.41 -4.68 15.81
CA LEU A 10 5.76 -4.22 15.50
C LEU A 10 6.68 -4.06 16.71
N GLU A 11 6.22 -4.31 17.94
CA GLU A 11 6.94 -3.97 19.18
C GLU A 11 8.42 -4.41 19.17
N ASN A 12 8.69 -5.63 18.69
CA ASN A 12 10.02 -6.25 18.62
C ASN A 12 10.47 -6.59 17.18
N HIS A 13 9.90 -5.92 16.17
CA HIS A 13 10.24 -6.19 14.78
C HIS A 13 11.34 -5.25 14.28
N TRP A 14 12.37 -5.78 13.61
CA TRP A 14 13.51 -4.98 13.12
C TRP A 14 13.10 -3.83 12.19
N ALA A 15 12.01 -4.02 11.42
CA ALA A 15 11.47 -3.00 10.50
C ALA A 15 10.55 -1.96 11.17
N ARG A 16 10.35 -2.02 12.50
CA ARG A 16 9.40 -1.17 13.24
C ARG A 16 9.54 0.31 12.88
N ASP A 17 10.76 0.83 12.99
CA ASP A 17 11.01 2.26 12.81
C ASP A 17 10.82 2.69 11.35
N CYS A 18 11.18 1.83 10.39
CA CYS A 18 10.92 2.06 8.97
C CYS A 18 9.41 2.09 8.67
N ILE A 19 8.66 1.12 9.20
CA ILE A 19 7.21 1.02 8.98
C ILE A 19 6.47 2.19 9.61
N ASN A 20 6.88 2.61 10.81
CA ASN A 20 6.31 3.78 11.47
C ASN A 20 6.54 5.06 10.65
N GLN A 21 7.74 5.25 10.07
CA GLN A 21 8.01 6.37 9.16
C GLN A 21 7.14 6.32 7.90
N LEU A 22 6.94 5.14 7.31
CA LEU A 22 6.04 4.97 6.18
C LEU A 22 4.60 5.35 6.56
N ARG A 23 4.14 4.99 7.76
CA ARG A 23 2.82 5.33 8.27
C ARG A 23 2.65 6.84 8.48
N GLU A 24 3.63 7.49 9.09
CA GLU A 24 3.65 8.95 9.31
C GLU A 24 3.56 9.72 7.99
N ARG A 25 4.22 9.21 6.95
CA ARG A 25 4.16 9.74 5.58
C ARG A 25 2.89 9.34 4.83
N LYS A 26 1.96 8.64 5.47
CA LYS A 26 0.70 8.11 4.88
C LYS A 26 0.93 7.19 3.68
N LEU A 27 2.08 6.53 3.63
CA LEU A 27 2.42 5.55 2.59
C LEU A 27 1.79 4.18 2.86
N VAL A 28 1.66 3.83 4.15
CA VAL A 28 1.01 2.61 4.62
C VAL A 28 -0.01 2.94 5.72
N SER A 29 -1.07 2.14 5.81
CA SER A 29 -2.13 2.33 6.82
C SER A 29 -2.36 1.09 7.69
N GLY A 30 -1.78 -0.06 7.33
CA GLY A 30 -2.07 -1.35 7.94
C GLY A 30 -3.45 -1.88 7.56
N TYR A 31 -3.91 -2.88 8.30
CA TYR A 31 -5.18 -3.56 8.08
C TYR A 31 -6.28 -3.01 9.01
N PRO A 32 -7.57 -3.26 8.70
CA PRO A 32 -8.69 -2.78 9.53
C PRO A 32 -8.65 -3.23 10.99
N ASP A 33 -7.91 -4.30 11.30
CA ASP A 33 -7.66 -4.81 12.65
C ASP A 33 -6.58 -4.03 13.42
N GLY A 34 -6.03 -2.97 12.81
CA GLY A 34 -5.00 -2.13 13.41
C GLY A 34 -3.58 -2.71 13.33
N LYS A 35 -3.35 -3.83 12.65
CA LYS A 35 -2.03 -4.47 12.50
C LYS A 35 -1.35 -4.08 11.18
N PHE A 36 -0.03 -4.21 11.12
CA PHE A 36 0.74 -4.05 9.87
C PHE A 36 1.04 -5.38 9.17
N ARG A 37 1.22 -6.45 9.94
CA ARG A 37 1.61 -7.81 9.52
C ARG A 37 2.98 -7.83 8.84
N PRO A 38 4.07 -7.45 9.55
CA PRO A 38 5.39 -7.22 8.94
C PRO A 38 6.02 -8.47 8.30
N ASN A 39 5.60 -9.67 8.73
CA ASN A 39 6.09 -10.95 8.21
C ASN A 39 5.17 -11.57 7.15
N PHE A 40 4.04 -10.93 6.85
CA PHE A 40 3.13 -11.42 5.82
C PHE A 40 3.61 -10.98 4.44
N ARG A 41 3.44 -11.86 3.46
CA ARG A 41 3.68 -11.53 2.06
C ARG A 41 2.57 -10.60 1.58
N ILE A 42 2.95 -9.45 1.02
CA ILE A 42 2.02 -8.57 0.33
C ILE A 42 1.61 -9.18 -1.02
N THR A 43 0.40 -8.86 -1.45
CA THR A 43 -0.09 -9.16 -2.80
C THR A 43 0.41 -8.13 -3.80
N ARG A 44 0.38 -8.48 -5.10
CA ARG A 44 0.66 -7.53 -6.20
C ARG A 44 -0.29 -6.33 -6.19
N ALA A 45 -1.53 -6.53 -5.75
CA ALA A 45 -2.54 -5.48 -5.63
C ALA A 45 -2.21 -4.49 -4.52
N GLU A 46 -1.82 -4.97 -3.33
CA GLU A 46 -1.36 -4.11 -2.23
C GLU A 46 -0.06 -3.38 -2.60
N PHE A 47 0.85 -4.04 -3.32
CA PHE A 47 2.05 -3.37 -3.83
C PHE A 47 1.72 -2.22 -4.79
N ALA A 48 0.70 -2.37 -5.65
CA ALA A 48 0.24 -1.30 -6.53
C ALA A 48 -0.30 -0.10 -5.73
N VAL A 49 -1.02 -0.33 -4.63
CA VAL A 49 -1.43 0.75 -3.70
C VAL A 49 -0.21 1.49 -3.16
N LEU A 50 0.81 0.74 -2.70
CA LEU A 50 2.02 1.33 -2.14
C LEU A 50 2.75 2.23 -3.16
N MET A 51 2.82 1.82 -4.42
CA MET A 51 3.43 2.63 -5.48
C MET A 51 2.66 3.92 -5.74
N LEU A 52 1.32 3.87 -5.80
CA LEU A 52 0.50 5.07 -5.98
C LEU A 52 0.61 6.03 -4.79
N ASN A 53 0.72 5.51 -3.57
CA ASN A 53 0.95 6.34 -2.38
C ASN A 53 2.35 6.96 -2.36
N ALA A 54 3.38 6.22 -2.79
CA ALA A 54 4.76 6.69 -2.81
C ALA A 54 5.02 7.73 -3.91
N PHE A 55 4.31 7.62 -5.04
CA PHE A 55 4.48 8.48 -6.20
C PHE A 55 3.14 9.08 -6.68
N PRO A 56 2.46 9.88 -5.85
CA PRO A 56 1.13 10.40 -6.17
C PRO A 56 1.12 11.31 -7.41
N SER A 57 2.27 11.95 -7.68
CA SER A 57 2.47 12.86 -8.80
C SER A 57 3.13 12.20 -10.03
N ALA A 58 3.29 10.87 -10.04
CA ALA A 58 3.85 10.19 -11.22
C ALA A 58 2.99 10.47 -12.46
N PRO A 59 3.58 10.98 -13.56
CA PRO A 59 2.83 11.35 -14.76
C PRO A 59 2.26 10.12 -15.46
N ILE A 60 1.18 10.29 -16.22
CA ILE A 60 0.64 9.22 -17.05
C ILE A 60 1.58 9.00 -18.24
N GLN A 61 2.15 7.81 -18.34
CA GLN A 61 3.07 7.39 -19.40
C GLN A 61 2.38 6.59 -20.51
N ARG A 62 1.22 5.98 -20.21
CA ARG A 62 0.50 5.12 -21.16
C ARG A 62 -1.01 5.09 -20.92
N GLY A 63 -1.74 4.64 -21.94
CA GLY A 63 -3.17 4.36 -21.84
C GLY A 63 -3.47 3.16 -20.93
N GLY A 64 -4.64 3.15 -20.29
CA GLY A 64 -5.05 2.03 -19.44
C GLY A 64 -5.49 0.82 -20.26
N ILE A 65 -5.22 -0.38 -19.75
CA ILE A 65 -5.69 -1.65 -20.34
C ILE A 65 -6.61 -2.40 -19.37
N ARG A 66 -7.40 -3.33 -19.91
CA ARG A 66 -8.09 -4.35 -19.12
C ARG A 66 -7.19 -5.57 -18.98
N PHE A 67 -6.78 -5.88 -17.75
CA PHE A 67 -6.07 -7.11 -17.44
C PHE A 67 -7.04 -8.31 -17.48
N LYS A 68 -6.66 -9.39 -18.17
CA LYS A 68 -7.51 -10.58 -18.34
C LYS A 68 -7.75 -11.31 -17.01
N ASP A 69 -6.76 -11.28 -16.13
CA ASP A 69 -6.72 -11.91 -14.81
C ASP A 69 -7.24 -11.01 -13.68
N VAL A 70 -7.75 -9.82 -14.00
CA VAL A 70 -8.37 -8.92 -13.01
C VAL A 70 -9.87 -8.81 -13.31
N PRO A 71 -10.74 -9.48 -12.52
CA PRO A 71 -12.18 -9.34 -12.64
C PRO A 71 -12.65 -7.89 -12.52
N SER A 72 -13.75 -7.56 -13.19
CA SER A 72 -14.31 -6.19 -13.20
C SER A 72 -14.76 -5.71 -11.82
N ASN A 73 -15.06 -6.64 -10.90
CA ASN A 73 -15.47 -6.39 -9.52
C ASN A 73 -14.33 -6.57 -8.51
N HIS A 74 -13.09 -6.80 -8.95
CA HIS A 74 -11.94 -6.91 -8.05
C HIS A 74 -11.67 -5.56 -7.38
N TRP A 75 -11.52 -5.52 -6.05
CA TRP A 75 -11.35 -4.30 -5.26
C TRP A 75 -10.23 -3.39 -5.77
N ALA A 76 -9.11 -4.00 -6.20
CA ALA A 76 -7.92 -3.29 -6.66
C ALA A 76 -7.94 -2.96 -8.17
N LYS A 77 -9.03 -3.23 -8.90
CA LYS A 77 -9.04 -3.06 -10.37
C LYS A 77 -8.54 -1.67 -10.78
N ASN A 78 -9.12 -0.62 -10.20
CA ASN A 78 -8.76 0.76 -10.54
C ASN A 78 -7.33 1.09 -10.11
N VAL A 79 -6.92 0.64 -8.92
CA VAL A 79 -5.56 0.79 -8.40
C VAL A 79 -4.53 0.17 -9.36
N ILE A 80 -4.77 -1.07 -9.81
CA ILE A 80 -3.88 -1.78 -10.73
C ILE A 80 -3.81 -1.04 -12.08
N GLN A 81 -4.95 -0.56 -12.58
CA GLN A 81 -5.00 0.19 -13.84
C GLN A 81 -4.27 1.54 -13.74
N ASP A 82 -4.43 2.26 -12.63
CA ASP A 82 -3.76 3.54 -12.41
C ASP A 82 -2.26 3.38 -12.18
N ALA A 83 -1.84 2.33 -11.46
CA ALA A 83 -0.43 1.99 -11.30
C ALA A 83 0.22 1.60 -12.63
N TYR A 84 -0.52 0.94 -13.54
CA TYR A 84 -0.03 0.62 -14.89
C TYR A 84 0.13 1.84 -15.79
N LYS A 85 -0.74 2.84 -15.64
CA LYS A 85 -0.75 4.05 -16.47
C LYS A 85 0.41 4.98 -16.20
N ARG A 86 0.93 4.98 -14.97
CA ARG A 86 1.99 5.86 -14.48
C ARG A 86 3.35 5.22 -14.67
#